data_AF-A0A2V9JVW4-F1
#
_entry.id   AF-A0A2V9JVW4-F1
#
_cell.length_a   1.000
_cell.length_b   1.000
_cell.length_c   1.000
_cell.angle_alpha   90.00
_cell.angle_beta   90.00
_cell.angle_gamma   90.00
#
_symmetry.space_group_name_H-M   'P 1'
#
loop_
_entity.id
_entity.type
_entity.pdbx_description
1 polymer ?
#
loop_
_entity_poly.entity_id
_entity_poly.type
_entity_poly.pdbx_seq_one_letter_code
_entity_poly.pdbx_strand_id
1 'polypeptide(L)'
;MLGGEQGSRQSGGYLGDALRYNSRGISGPVERLADGRKDRAVVMGRAHTMALALLGAWLGLTLLMWFVAAGSFSTVDRVLRAPSPPLSEAAERIGHERTRMVLRYLASEINRNCFNVYGWGQVVLGALLLALLFRQIPRDGAALVIAGVMLGLVILMTLVITPAIVALGRSIDFLPRNPPPAEIPRFRMLHMAFTGLDGIKFLTGVALLIRWVVAH
;
A
#
# COMPACT_ATOMS: atom_id res chain seq x y z
N MET A 1 93.91 -50.72 4.04
CA MET A 1 92.89 -50.85 2.98
C MET A 1 91.53 -50.90 3.66
N LEU A 2 90.66 -49.92 3.34
CA LEU A 2 89.17 -49.88 3.46
C LEU A 2 88.55 -50.31 4.81
N GLY A 3 87.73 -49.56 5.55
CA GLY A 3 86.96 -48.33 5.35
C GLY A 3 85.79 -48.30 6.36
N GLY A 4 85.27 -47.11 6.71
CA GLY A 4 84.02 -46.85 7.46
C GLY A 4 84.21 -46.60 8.97
N GLU A 5 84.21 -45.37 9.54
CA GLU A 5 83.11 -44.36 9.69
C GLU A 5 81.81 -44.97 10.25
N GLN A 6 81.12 -44.52 11.30
CA GLN A 6 81.02 -43.31 12.17
C GLN A 6 80.30 -43.81 13.46
N GLY A 7 80.44 -43.24 14.66
CA GLY A 7 79.98 -41.92 15.06
C GLY A 7 79.42 -42.00 16.49
N SER A 8 79.91 -41.13 17.37
CA SER A 8 79.73 -41.18 18.82
C SER A 8 78.75 -40.12 19.35
N ARG A 9 78.01 -40.50 20.41
CA ARG A 9 77.59 -39.73 21.60
C ARG A 9 76.65 -38.51 21.51
N GLN A 10 75.53 -38.69 22.21
CA GLN A 10 74.77 -37.78 23.09
C GLN A 10 75.36 -36.42 23.46
N SER A 11 74.51 -35.38 23.41
CA SER A 11 74.12 -34.42 24.48
C SER A 11 73.15 -33.41 23.82
N GLY A 12 71.96 -33.02 24.30
CA GLY A 12 71.57 -32.49 25.59
C GLY A 12 70.85 -31.14 25.35
N GLY A 13 69.71 -30.89 26.00
CA GLY A 13 69.27 -29.52 26.32
C GLY A 13 68.05 -28.91 25.61
N TYR A 14 66.97 -28.78 26.39
CA TYR A 14 66.09 -27.60 26.56
C TYR A 14 65.15 -27.09 25.44
N LEU A 15 64.03 -26.51 25.92
CA LEU A 15 62.90 -25.86 25.24
C LEU A 15 61.99 -26.83 24.47
N GLY A 16 60.68 -26.84 24.65
CA GLY A 16 59.76 -25.93 25.31
C GLY A 16 58.39 -26.13 24.65
N ASP A 17 57.35 -26.17 25.46
CA ASP A 17 55.92 -26.16 25.12
C ASP A 17 55.56 -25.55 23.76
N ALA A 18 55.52 -26.36 22.71
CA ALA A 18 55.11 -25.94 21.37
C ALA A 18 54.02 -26.85 20.77
N LEU A 19 53.01 -27.22 21.57
CA LEU A 19 51.77 -27.83 21.07
C LEU A 19 50.52 -27.29 21.79
N ARG A 20 50.42 -25.96 21.92
CA ARG A 20 49.11 -25.30 22.00
C ARG A 20 48.84 -24.62 20.66
N TYR A 21 48.21 -25.39 19.78
CA TYR A 21 47.54 -24.89 18.59
C TYR A 21 46.48 -23.87 19.04
N ASN A 22 46.81 -22.58 18.95
CA ASN A 22 45.89 -21.49 19.24
C ASN A 22 44.87 -21.41 18.10
N SER A 23 43.74 -22.09 18.30
CA SER A 23 42.50 -22.00 17.53
C SER A 23 41.82 -20.64 17.73
N ARG A 24 42.50 -19.55 17.35
CA ARG A 24 41.86 -18.26 17.12
C ARG A 24 41.74 -18.08 15.62
N GLY A 25 40.56 -18.44 15.12
CA GLY A 25 40.15 -18.31 13.74
C GLY A 25 40.41 -16.91 13.22
N ILE A 26 41.36 -16.82 12.30
CA ILE A 26 41.39 -15.72 11.35
C ILE A 26 40.29 -16.05 10.34
N SER A 27 39.07 -15.61 10.63
CA SER A 27 37.98 -15.59 9.66
C SER A 27 38.44 -14.73 8.48
N GLY A 28 38.91 -15.39 7.42
CA GLY A 28 39.48 -14.72 6.27
C GLY A 28 38.45 -13.83 5.56
N PRO A 29 38.90 -12.94 4.64
CA PRO A 29 38.03 -12.03 3.90
C PRO A 29 36.89 -12.75 3.16
N VAL A 30 37.12 -14.00 2.73
CA VAL A 30 36.19 -14.79 1.92
C VAL A 30 34.93 -15.20 2.70
N GLU A 31 35.06 -15.59 3.96
CA GLU A 31 33.93 -16.04 4.78
C GLU A 31 33.04 -14.86 5.19
N ARG A 32 33.66 -13.72 5.52
CA ARG A 32 32.96 -12.45 5.80
C ARG A 32 32.23 -11.89 4.56
N LEU A 33 32.78 -12.10 3.37
CA LEU A 33 32.14 -11.74 2.10
C LEU A 33 30.99 -12.68 1.72
N ALA A 34 31.09 -13.96 2.04
CA ALA A 34 30.03 -14.94 1.81
C ALA A 34 28.81 -14.71 2.73
N ASP A 35 29.07 -14.40 3.99
CA ASP A 35 28.05 -14.05 4.99
C ASP A 35 27.30 -12.78 4.58
N GLY A 36 28.04 -11.70 4.28
CA GLY A 36 27.46 -10.45 3.79
C GLY A 36 26.71 -10.56 2.45
N ARG A 37 27.03 -11.55 1.61
CA ARG A 37 26.27 -11.83 0.37
C ARG A 37 24.94 -12.52 0.64
N LYS A 38 24.93 -13.51 1.55
CA LYS A 38 23.71 -14.21 1.98
C LYS A 38 22.75 -13.25 2.68
N ASP A 39 23.24 -12.42 3.59
CA ASP A 39 22.43 -11.41 4.28
C ASP A 39 21.79 -10.42 3.30
N ARG A 40 22.57 -9.94 2.32
CA ARG A 40 22.05 -9.06 1.27
C ARG A 40 20.98 -9.75 0.43
N ALA A 41 21.15 -11.01 0.07
CA ALA A 41 20.15 -11.76 -0.70
C ALA A 41 18.84 -11.95 0.08
N VAL A 42 18.93 -12.31 1.37
CA VAL A 42 17.76 -12.47 2.26
C VAL A 42 17.02 -11.14 2.46
N VAL A 43 17.75 -10.05 2.72
CA VAL A 43 17.15 -8.71 2.87
C VAL A 43 16.49 -8.25 1.58
N MET A 44 17.13 -8.48 0.43
CA MET A 44 16.59 -8.10 -0.88
C MET A 44 15.32 -8.88 -1.22
N GLY A 45 15.27 -10.18 -0.89
CA GLY A 45 14.05 -10.99 -1.01
C GLY A 45 12.91 -10.48 -0.11
N ARG A 46 13.20 -10.14 1.16
CA ARG A 46 12.19 -9.60 2.09
C ARG A 46 11.65 -8.25 1.66
N ALA A 47 12.51 -7.37 1.14
CA ALA A 47 12.10 -6.06 0.63
C ALA A 47 11.17 -6.19 -0.59
N HIS A 48 11.48 -7.11 -1.51
CA HIS A 48 10.63 -7.36 -2.66
C HIS A 48 9.26 -7.92 -2.27
N THR A 49 9.21 -8.91 -1.37
CA THR A 49 7.94 -9.42 -0.83
C THR A 49 7.11 -8.34 -0.15
N MET A 50 7.76 -7.45 0.61
CA MET A 50 7.08 -6.32 1.26
C MET A 50 6.52 -5.33 0.23
N ALA A 51 7.26 -5.05 -0.86
CA ALA A 51 6.78 -4.18 -1.94
C ALA A 51 5.55 -4.76 -2.65
N LEU A 52 5.57 -6.07 -2.92
CA LEU A 52 4.41 -6.81 -3.46
C LEU A 52 3.21 -6.73 -2.51
N ALA A 53 3.42 -6.96 -1.21
CA ALA A 53 2.37 -6.90 -0.20
C ALA A 53 1.76 -5.49 -0.08
N LEU A 54 2.58 -4.44 -0.06
CA LEU A 54 2.12 -3.05 -0.02
C LEU A 54 1.35 -2.65 -1.27
N LEU A 55 1.86 -2.99 -2.46
CA LEU A 55 1.16 -2.73 -3.71
C LEU A 55 -0.16 -3.49 -3.80
N GLY A 56 -0.16 -4.78 -3.40
CA GLY A 56 -1.35 -5.61 -3.31
C GLY A 56 -2.40 -5.04 -2.35
N ALA A 57 -1.98 -4.59 -1.16
CA ALA A 57 -2.86 -3.93 -0.20
C ALA A 57 -3.45 -2.63 -0.76
N TRP A 58 -2.66 -1.84 -1.49
CA TRP A 58 -3.13 -0.60 -2.10
C TRP A 58 -4.17 -0.83 -3.21
N LEU A 59 -3.94 -1.84 -4.07
CA LEU A 59 -4.90 -2.27 -5.07
C LEU A 59 -6.16 -2.88 -4.45
N GLY A 60 -5.99 -3.73 -3.42
CA GLY A 60 -7.10 -4.32 -2.67
C GLY A 60 -7.97 -3.28 -1.99
N LEU A 61 -7.37 -2.26 -1.38
CA LEU A 61 -8.10 -1.12 -0.79
C LEU A 61 -8.92 -0.38 -1.85
N THR A 62 -8.40 -0.24 -3.08
CA THR A 62 -9.12 0.38 -4.20
C THR A 62 -10.36 -0.42 -4.57
N LEU A 63 -10.22 -1.74 -4.74
CA LEU A 63 -11.34 -2.63 -5.05
C LEU A 63 -12.39 -2.65 -3.93
N LEU A 64 -11.94 -2.69 -2.68
CA LEU A 64 -12.82 -2.60 -1.51
C LEU A 64 -13.63 -1.30 -1.53
N MET A 65 -12.97 -0.16 -1.81
CA MET A 65 -13.66 1.12 -1.87
C MET A 65 -14.68 1.17 -3.01
N TRP A 66 -14.39 0.61 -4.19
CA TRP A 66 -15.36 0.55 -5.29
C TRP A 66 -16.61 -0.25 -4.92
N PHE A 67 -16.44 -1.35 -4.17
CA PHE A 67 -17.56 -2.12 -3.64
C PHE A 67 -18.38 -1.31 -2.62
N VAL A 68 -17.72 -0.64 -1.68
CA VAL A 68 -18.38 0.24 -0.69
C VAL A 68 -19.18 1.35 -1.38
N ALA A 69 -18.56 2.05 -2.34
CA ALA A 69 -19.18 3.15 -3.07
C ALA A 69 -20.44 2.72 -3.84
N ALA A 70 -20.45 1.52 -4.43
CA ALA A 70 -21.62 0.96 -5.13
C ALA A 70 -22.78 0.61 -4.17
N GLY A 71 -22.50 0.28 -2.91
CA GLY A 71 -23.50 -0.19 -1.94
C GLY A 71 -24.26 0.90 -1.17
N SER A 72 -23.72 2.11 -1.05
CA SER A 72 -24.24 3.08 -0.08
C SER A 72 -25.62 3.64 -0.43
N PHE A 73 -25.88 4.01 -1.69
CA PHE A 73 -27.19 4.56 -2.07
C PHE A 73 -28.26 3.48 -2.24
N SER A 74 -27.89 2.26 -2.66
CA SER A 74 -28.84 1.14 -2.74
C SER A 74 -29.38 0.73 -1.37
N THR A 75 -28.61 0.98 -0.30
CA THR A 75 -29.05 0.75 1.08
C THR A 75 -30.21 1.66 1.47
N VAL A 76 -30.21 2.93 1.05
CA VAL A 76 -31.33 3.86 1.32
C VAL A 76 -32.62 3.36 0.68
N ASP A 77 -32.57 3.01 -0.61
CA ASP A 77 -33.75 2.52 -1.33
C ASP A 77 -34.20 1.14 -0.81
N ARG A 78 -33.30 0.33 -0.26
CA ARG A 78 -33.66 -0.96 0.38
C ARG A 78 -34.39 -0.73 1.70
N VAL A 79 -33.88 0.17 2.55
CA VAL A 79 -34.49 0.52 3.85
C VAL A 79 -35.88 1.14 3.66
N LEU A 80 -36.05 1.98 2.64
CA LEU A 80 -37.35 2.60 2.34
C LEU A 80 -38.38 1.64 1.73
N ARG A 81 -37.94 0.57 1.05
CA ARG A 81 -38.84 -0.44 0.46
C ARG A 81 -39.39 -1.43 1.47
N ALA A 82 -38.66 -1.68 2.56
CA ALA A 82 -39.06 -2.57 3.63
C ALA A 82 -38.70 -1.95 4.99
N PRO A 83 -39.36 -0.85 5.39
CA PRO A 83 -39.06 -0.18 6.64
C PRO A 83 -39.46 -1.07 7.83
N SER A 84 -38.68 -1.02 8.91
CA SER A 84 -39.08 -1.63 10.18
C SER A 84 -40.29 -0.89 10.76
N PRO A 85 -41.10 -1.52 11.64
CA PRO A 85 -42.26 -0.85 12.22
C PRO A 85 -41.94 0.51 12.88
N PRO A 86 -40.84 0.65 13.66
CA PRO A 86 -40.45 1.95 14.23
C PRO A 86 -40.08 2.99 13.16
N LEU A 87 -39.43 2.57 12.06
CA LEU A 87 -39.09 3.48 10.96
C LEU A 87 -40.34 3.89 10.18
N SER A 88 -41.30 2.99 9.98
CA SER A 88 -42.57 3.29 9.33
C SER A 88 -43.35 4.34 10.11
N GLU A 89 -43.50 4.15 11.42
CA GLU A 89 -44.17 5.12 12.29
C GLU A 89 -43.48 6.49 12.28
N ALA A 90 -42.13 6.51 12.34
CA ALA A 90 -41.38 7.75 12.23
C ALA A 90 -41.55 8.42 10.86
N ALA A 91 -41.58 7.64 9.78
CA ALA A 91 -41.73 8.13 8.41
C ALA A 91 -43.13 8.72 8.15
N GLU A 92 -44.17 8.19 8.78
CA GLU A 92 -45.54 8.75 8.71
C GLU A 92 -45.59 10.15 9.32
N ARG A 93 -44.88 10.40 10.42
CA ARG A 93 -44.87 11.69 11.13
C ARG A 93 -44.21 12.82 10.31
N ILE A 94 -43.15 12.51 9.55
CA ILE A 94 -42.37 13.52 8.79
C ILE A 94 -42.61 13.47 7.28
N GLY A 95 -43.29 12.44 6.78
CA GLY A 95 -43.57 12.21 5.37
C GLY A 95 -42.44 11.49 4.63
N HIS A 96 -42.82 10.78 3.55
CA HIS A 96 -41.91 9.94 2.77
C HIS A 96 -40.74 10.71 2.16
N GLU A 97 -40.99 11.87 1.55
CA GLU A 97 -39.95 12.69 0.91
C GLU A 97 -38.91 13.21 1.91
N ARG A 98 -39.32 13.67 3.08
CA ARG A 98 -38.39 14.13 4.14
C ARG A 98 -37.61 12.95 4.71
N THR A 99 -38.26 11.80 4.91
CA THR A 99 -37.58 10.58 5.35
C THR A 99 -36.49 10.18 4.36
N ARG A 100 -36.81 10.15 3.06
CA ARG A 100 -35.85 9.87 1.99
C ARG A 100 -34.71 10.87 1.98
N MET A 101 -35.00 12.15 2.12
CA MET A 101 -33.99 13.21 2.18
C MET A 101 -33.00 13.01 3.33
N VAL A 102 -33.49 12.73 4.54
CA VAL A 102 -32.66 12.48 5.73
C VAL A 102 -31.77 11.24 5.55
N LEU A 103 -32.34 10.13 5.07
CA LEU A 103 -31.58 8.90 4.83
C LEU A 103 -30.51 9.08 3.74
N ARG A 104 -30.82 9.83 2.67
CA ARG A 104 -29.84 10.16 1.63
C ARG A 104 -28.73 11.05 2.17
N TYR A 105 -29.05 12.04 3.01
CA TYR A 105 -28.05 12.88 3.66
C TYR A 105 -27.11 12.05 4.54
N LEU A 106 -27.66 11.15 5.35
CA LEU A 106 -26.86 10.23 6.17
C LEU A 106 -25.95 9.34 5.31
N ALA A 107 -26.49 8.75 4.24
CA ALA A 107 -25.68 7.96 3.31
C ALA A 107 -24.58 8.78 2.64
N SER A 108 -24.84 10.04 2.30
CA SER A 108 -23.84 10.97 1.80
C SER A 108 -22.73 11.24 2.83
N GLU A 109 -23.05 11.50 4.10
CA GLU A 109 -22.02 11.72 5.13
C GLU A 109 -21.18 10.45 5.42
N ILE A 110 -21.80 9.26 5.42
CA ILE A 110 -21.08 7.99 5.50
C ILE A 110 -20.10 7.86 4.33
N ASN A 111 -20.56 8.11 3.10
CA ASN A 111 -19.70 8.08 1.91
C ASN A 111 -18.55 9.07 2.01
N ARG A 112 -18.81 10.31 2.43
CA ARG A 112 -17.78 11.36 2.60
C ARG A 112 -16.71 10.90 3.58
N ASN A 113 -17.11 10.31 4.71
CA ASN A 113 -16.16 9.75 5.67
C ASN A 113 -15.35 8.58 5.09
N CYS A 114 -16.02 7.64 4.41
CA CYS A 114 -15.34 6.52 3.74
C CYS A 114 -14.31 7.01 2.71
N PHE A 115 -14.65 7.98 1.85
CA PHE A 115 -13.72 8.56 0.87
C PHE A 115 -12.56 9.31 1.52
N ASN A 116 -12.78 9.98 2.66
CA ASN A 116 -11.71 10.64 3.40
C ASN A 116 -10.71 9.61 3.97
N VAL A 117 -11.20 8.57 4.65
CA VAL A 117 -10.35 7.49 5.19
C VAL A 117 -9.64 6.75 4.05
N TYR A 118 -10.35 6.47 2.96
CA TYR A 118 -9.79 5.85 1.75
C TYR A 118 -8.63 6.64 1.17
N GLY A 119 -8.81 7.95 0.93
CA GLY A 119 -7.78 8.81 0.38
C GLY A 119 -6.52 8.84 1.23
N TRP A 120 -6.65 9.05 2.55
CA TRP A 120 -5.51 9.02 3.46
C TRP A 120 -4.85 7.65 3.58
N GLY A 121 -5.64 6.56 3.58
CA GLY A 121 -5.12 5.21 3.56
C GLY A 121 -4.24 4.94 2.32
N GLN A 122 -4.68 5.41 1.15
CA GLN A 122 -3.89 5.34 -0.08
C GLN A 122 -2.60 6.17 -0.01
N VAL A 123 -2.65 7.38 0.56
CA VAL A 123 -1.46 8.23 0.73
C VAL A 123 -0.42 7.52 1.60
N VAL A 124 -0.85 6.93 2.72
CA VAL A 124 0.05 6.19 3.62
C VAL A 124 0.66 4.99 2.91
N LEU A 125 -0.14 4.15 2.25
CA LEU A 125 0.35 2.98 1.52
C LEU A 125 1.33 3.37 0.41
N GLY A 126 1.00 4.41 -0.37
CA GLY A 126 1.85 4.88 -1.45
C GLY A 126 3.17 5.48 -0.95
N ALA A 127 3.13 6.26 0.14
CA ALA A 127 4.33 6.80 0.76
C ALA A 127 5.24 5.70 1.32
N LEU A 128 4.67 4.68 1.98
CA LEU A 128 5.43 3.52 2.47
C LEU A 128 6.06 2.73 1.33
N LEU A 129 5.31 2.47 0.25
CA LEU A 129 5.84 1.80 -0.93
C LEU A 129 6.99 2.59 -1.56
N LEU A 130 6.80 3.89 -1.76
CA LEU A 130 7.83 4.75 -2.35
C LEU A 130 9.09 4.82 -1.48
N ALA A 131 8.93 4.93 -0.16
CA ALA A 131 10.04 4.92 0.79
C ALA A 131 10.82 3.59 0.74
N LEU A 132 10.11 2.46 0.66
CA LEU A 132 10.72 1.13 0.52
C LEU A 132 11.55 1.03 -0.77
N LEU A 133 10.97 1.44 -1.91
CA LEU A 133 11.62 1.42 -3.21
C LEU A 133 12.85 2.34 -3.25
N PHE A 134 12.82 3.49 -2.57
CA PHE A 134 13.95 4.43 -2.51
C PHE A 134 15.17 3.83 -1.79
N ARG A 135 14.92 2.94 -0.82
CA ARG A 135 15.96 2.26 -0.03
C ARG A 135 16.46 0.97 -0.67
N GLN A 136 15.81 0.45 -1.71
CA GLN A 136 16.22 -0.77 -2.40
C GLN A 136 17.50 -0.53 -3.22
N ILE A 137 18.42 -1.49 -3.18
CA ILE A 137 19.67 -1.51 -3.97
C ILE A 137 19.79 -2.88 -4.64
N PRO A 138 19.93 -2.96 -5.98
CA PRO A 138 19.88 -1.84 -6.94
C PRO A 138 18.49 -1.19 -7.01
N ARG A 139 18.45 0.08 -7.36
CA ARG A 139 17.19 0.84 -7.46
C ARG A 139 16.44 0.50 -8.75
N ASP A 140 15.16 0.20 -8.61
CA ASP A 140 14.24 0.10 -9.74
C ASP A 140 13.66 1.49 -10.06
N GLY A 141 14.34 2.22 -10.94
CA GLY A 141 13.96 3.58 -11.32
C GLY A 141 12.56 3.66 -11.95
N ALA A 142 12.17 2.66 -12.73
CA ALA A 142 10.84 2.59 -13.32
C ALA A 142 9.77 2.43 -12.24
N ALA A 143 9.97 1.52 -11.27
CA ALA A 143 9.05 1.37 -10.14
C ALA A 143 8.91 2.65 -9.32
N LEU A 144 10.02 3.36 -9.08
CA LEU A 144 10.01 4.63 -8.35
C LEU A 144 9.16 5.69 -9.05
N VAL A 145 9.36 5.87 -10.36
CA VAL A 145 8.58 6.84 -11.16
C VAL A 145 7.10 6.44 -11.16
N ILE A 146 6.79 5.16 -11.40
CA ILE A 146 5.41 4.67 -11.45
C ILE A 146 4.70 4.87 -10.10
N ALA A 147 5.32 4.43 -8.99
CA ALA A 147 4.76 4.60 -7.65
C ALA A 147 4.62 6.09 -7.27
N GLY A 148 5.58 6.93 -7.69
CA GLY A 148 5.53 8.37 -7.51
C GLY A 148 4.35 9.03 -8.25
N VAL A 149 4.12 8.66 -9.51
CA VAL A 149 2.96 9.12 -10.29
C VAL A 149 1.65 8.67 -9.63
N MET A 150 1.54 7.41 -9.25
CA MET A 150 0.36 6.88 -8.55
C MET A 150 0.08 7.65 -7.25
N LEU A 151 1.10 7.91 -6.45
CA LEU A 151 0.96 8.70 -5.22
C LEU A 151 0.56 10.15 -5.51
N GLY A 152 1.13 10.77 -6.55
CA GLY A 152 0.76 12.11 -6.99
C GLY A 152 -0.71 12.22 -7.38
N LEU A 153 -1.24 11.23 -8.12
CA LEU A 153 -2.66 11.15 -8.45
C LEU A 153 -3.53 11.04 -7.19
N VAL A 154 -3.13 10.21 -6.22
CA VAL A 154 -3.85 10.05 -4.96
C VAL A 154 -3.84 11.34 -4.14
N ILE A 155 -2.73 12.06 -4.08
CA ILE A 155 -2.64 13.35 -3.38
C ILE A 155 -3.58 14.37 -4.05
N LEU A 156 -3.57 14.46 -5.38
CA LEU A 156 -4.48 15.33 -6.13
C LEU A 156 -5.95 15.00 -5.83
N MET A 157 -6.31 13.71 -5.86
CA MET A 157 -7.67 13.28 -5.56
C MET A 157 -8.05 13.61 -4.11
N THR A 158 -7.18 13.33 -3.15
CA THR A 158 -7.44 13.47 -1.70
C THR A 158 -7.54 14.93 -1.28
N LEU A 159 -6.65 15.80 -1.80
CA LEU A 159 -6.55 17.19 -1.34
C LEU A 159 -7.32 18.19 -2.20
N VAL A 160 -7.66 17.84 -3.45
CA VAL A 160 -8.31 18.77 -4.38
C VAL A 160 -9.68 18.26 -4.81
N ILE A 161 -9.75 17.06 -5.38
CA ILE A 161 -10.98 16.59 -6.03
C ILE A 161 -12.03 16.19 -4.99
N THR A 162 -11.67 15.39 -3.98
CA THR A 162 -12.60 14.94 -2.93
C THR A 162 -13.17 16.12 -2.14
N PRO A 163 -12.38 17.11 -1.65
CA PRO A 163 -12.94 18.28 -0.98
C PRO A 163 -13.88 19.09 -1.88
N ALA A 164 -13.55 19.25 -3.18
CA ALA A 164 -14.43 19.93 -4.13
C ALA A 164 -15.77 19.18 -4.33
N ILE A 165 -15.72 17.84 -4.41
CA ILE A 165 -16.92 16.99 -4.46
C ILE A 165 -17.75 17.16 -3.20
N VAL A 166 -17.12 17.13 -2.03
CA VAL A 166 -17.80 17.25 -0.72
C VAL A 166 -18.49 18.59 -0.59
N ALA A 167 -17.78 19.68 -0.88
CA ALA A 167 -18.32 21.04 -0.79
C ALA A 167 -19.53 21.22 -1.71
N LEU A 168 -19.42 20.81 -2.97
CA LEU A 168 -20.52 20.87 -3.93
C LEU A 168 -21.66 19.92 -3.60
N GLY A 169 -21.35 18.74 -3.05
CA GLY A 169 -22.35 17.78 -2.58
C GLY A 169 -23.19 18.36 -1.44
N ARG A 170 -22.55 19.02 -0.47
CA ARG A 170 -23.25 19.64 0.67
C ARG A 170 -24.17 20.78 0.26
N SER A 171 -23.81 21.55 -0.78
CA SER A 171 -24.68 22.62 -1.28
C SER A 171 -25.95 22.11 -1.98
N ILE A 172 -25.99 20.83 -2.39
CA ILE A 172 -27.13 20.24 -3.11
C ILE A 172 -27.87 19.15 -2.32
N ASP A 173 -27.50 18.88 -1.06
CA ASP A 173 -28.08 17.79 -0.27
C ASP A 173 -29.57 17.99 0.00
N PHE A 174 -30.02 19.24 0.13
CA PHE A 174 -31.40 19.62 0.47
C PHE A 174 -32.16 20.30 -0.68
N LEU A 175 -31.57 20.37 -1.87
CA LEU A 175 -32.23 20.95 -3.03
C LEU A 175 -33.24 19.96 -3.64
N PRO A 176 -34.38 20.46 -4.18
CA PRO A 176 -35.29 19.65 -4.97
C PRO A 176 -34.53 18.96 -6.11
N ARG A 177 -34.86 17.70 -6.38
CA ARG A 177 -34.25 16.92 -7.47
C ARG A 177 -35.05 16.97 -8.77
N ASN A 178 -36.29 17.46 -8.69
CA ASN A 178 -37.16 17.73 -9.82
C ASN A 178 -37.68 19.17 -9.70
N PRO A 179 -37.24 20.11 -10.57
CA PRO A 179 -36.20 19.93 -11.59
C PRO A 179 -34.79 19.74 -10.97
N PRO A 180 -33.81 19.20 -11.72
CA PRO A 180 -32.44 19.03 -11.23
C PRO A 180 -31.76 20.38 -10.90
N PRO A 181 -30.98 20.47 -9.80
CA PRO A 181 -30.18 21.66 -9.51
C PRO A 181 -29.15 21.97 -10.60
N ALA A 182 -28.82 23.26 -10.78
CA ALA A 182 -27.86 23.73 -11.78
C ALA A 182 -26.43 23.18 -11.56
N GLU A 183 -26.13 22.75 -10.34
CA GLU A 183 -24.83 22.25 -9.89
C GLU A 183 -24.61 20.76 -10.23
N ILE A 184 -25.66 20.02 -10.59
CA ILE A 184 -25.58 18.58 -10.87
C ILE A 184 -24.56 18.23 -11.96
N PRO A 185 -24.47 18.95 -13.11
CA PRO A 185 -23.48 18.67 -14.13
C PRO A 185 -22.04 18.77 -13.60
N ARG A 186 -21.73 19.81 -12.81
CA ARG A 186 -20.42 20.01 -12.21
C ARG A 186 -20.09 18.91 -11.19
N PHE A 187 -21.07 18.50 -10.39
CA PHE A 187 -20.91 17.40 -9.44
C PHE A 187 -20.60 16.07 -10.14
N ARG A 188 -21.30 15.79 -11.26
CA ARG A 188 -21.04 14.60 -12.09
C ARG A 188 -19.65 14.65 -12.73
N MET A 189 -19.24 15.80 -13.25
CA MET A 189 -17.91 15.98 -13.84
C MET A 189 -16.81 15.67 -12.81
N LEU A 190 -16.90 16.23 -11.60
CA LEU A 190 -15.91 15.96 -10.54
C LEU A 190 -15.89 14.48 -10.13
N HIS A 191 -17.05 13.85 -10.01
CA HIS A 191 -17.14 12.40 -9.74
C HIS A 191 -16.47 11.57 -10.83
N MET A 192 -16.75 11.87 -12.11
CA MET A 192 -16.13 11.15 -13.23
C MET A 192 -14.61 11.38 -13.27
N ALA A 193 -14.14 12.58 -12.95
CA ALA A 193 -12.71 12.86 -12.83
C ALA A 193 -12.06 12.02 -11.73
N PHE A 194 -12.67 11.96 -10.53
CA PHE A 194 -12.21 11.10 -9.45
C PHE A 194 -12.14 9.62 -9.89
N THR A 195 -13.24 9.08 -10.40
CA THR A 195 -13.32 7.67 -10.83
C THR A 195 -12.31 7.35 -11.93
N GLY A 196 -12.15 8.24 -12.90
CA GLY A 196 -11.19 8.07 -13.99
C GLY A 196 -9.74 8.05 -13.50
N LEU A 197 -9.35 9.00 -12.66
CA LEU A 197 -8.00 9.07 -12.11
C LEU A 197 -7.70 7.89 -11.16
N ASP A 198 -8.66 7.48 -10.34
CA ASP A 198 -8.51 6.31 -9.47
C ASP A 198 -8.38 5.01 -10.28
N GLY A 199 -9.13 4.90 -11.38
CA GLY A 199 -9.01 3.82 -12.36
C GLY A 199 -7.67 3.79 -13.08
N ILE A 200 -7.17 4.95 -13.55
CA ILE A 200 -5.82 5.06 -14.15
C ILE A 200 -4.76 4.60 -13.14
N LYS A 201 -4.79 5.13 -11.91
CA LYS A 201 -3.88 4.70 -10.85
C LYS A 201 -3.94 3.20 -10.59
N PHE A 202 -5.14 2.62 -10.58
CA PHE A 202 -5.33 1.19 -10.36
C PHE A 202 -4.68 0.36 -11.48
N LEU A 203 -4.97 0.68 -12.74
CA LEU A 203 -4.39 -0.02 -13.89
C LEU A 203 -2.86 0.11 -13.94
N THR A 204 -2.32 1.28 -13.63
CA THR A 204 -0.89 1.51 -13.50
C THR A 204 -0.27 0.62 -12.41
N GLY A 205 -0.92 0.49 -11.25
CA GLY A 205 -0.47 -0.39 -10.18
C GLY A 205 -0.55 -1.88 -10.55
N VAL A 206 -1.59 -2.31 -11.27
CA VAL A 206 -1.69 -3.67 -11.82
C VAL A 206 -0.55 -3.95 -12.81
N ALA A 207 -0.24 -3.02 -13.71
CA ALA A 207 0.87 -3.16 -14.63
C ALA A 207 2.22 -3.30 -13.91
N LEU A 208 2.45 -2.50 -12.85
CA LEU A 208 3.64 -2.62 -12.01
C LEU A 208 3.70 -3.98 -11.29
N LEU A 209 2.57 -4.45 -10.75
CA LEU A 209 2.48 -5.74 -10.08
C LEU A 209 2.82 -6.90 -11.04
N ILE A 210 2.22 -6.89 -12.23
CA ILE A 210 2.50 -7.90 -13.28
C ILE A 210 3.98 -7.87 -13.65
N ARG A 211 4.56 -6.68 -13.84
CA ARG A 211 5.99 -6.56 -14.16
C ARG A 211 6.85 -7.20 -13.07
N TRP A 212 6.54 -6.99 -11.80
CA TRP A 212 7.30 -7.60 -10.71
C TRP A 212 7.15 -9.11 -10.64
N VAL A 213 5.94 -9.64 -10.88
CA VAL A 213 5.68 -11.09 -10.85
C VAL A 213 6.33 -11.82 -12.03
N VAL A 214 6.35 -11.21 -13.22
CA VAL A 214 6.88 -11.85 -14.44
C VAL A 214 8.40 -11.65 -14.60
N ALA A 215 8.97 -10.58 -14.06
CA ALA A 215 10.40 -10.30 -14.16
C ALA A 215 11.27 -10.99 -13.08
N HIS A 216 10.70 -11.89 -12.29
CA HIS A 216 11.38 -12.77 -11.32
C HIS A 216 11.21 -14.23 -11.74
#